data_AF-E0S6K3-F1
#
_entry.id   AF-E0S6K3-F1
#
_cell.length_a   1.000
_cell.length_b   1.000
_cell.length_c   1.000
_cell.angle_alpha   90.00
_cell.angle_beta   90.00
_cell.angle_gamma   90.00
#
_symmetry.space_group_name_H-M   'P 1'
#
loop_
_entity.id
_entity.type
_entity.pdbx_description
1 polymer ?
#
loop_
_entity_poly.entity_id
_entity_poly.type
_entity_poly.pdbx_seq_one_letter_code
_entity_poly.pdbx_strand_id
1 'polypeptide(L)'
;MKPNTHLKKLLKIDISPDSSYSDIEVGLSNLKRIIKSTSQKEVIRGGIRKMGQLFHAKNRIAKSLALKYLEKVSKHVEEVDTNILHMFYSTDPRISDLAVRYVCVFSRFFKNNDIVFYHVYRTKSKYRRDALQALILQSPRYRAYEKDFGVGDLDLFENVRRNAPEEYFGRLALPKLVELSSMYPCLVRYFKFTRKFLGEELEKRDRYSQGVLHRLGKILGVEERRETMWDEFLVCLAWMKHGRFDKSIRVLERLCSLEISKEYKIIFEVFIRKMSRRLDSRDGTARKRAQITISSSFEIELCGLSQNSVYKMLFRLFKDGVKYVDSKSRKAKNV
;
A
#
# COMPACT_ATOMS: atom_id res chain seq x y z
N MET A 1 -28.59 11.00 46.28
CA MET A 1 -27.33 10.22 46.19
C MET A 1 -26.14 11.14 46.50
N LYS A 2 -25.27 10.81 47.46
CA LYS A 2 -24.05 11.60 47.72
C LYS A 2 -23.08 11.43 46.53
N PRO A 3 -22.53 12.50 45.94
CA PRO A 3 -21.68 12.35 44.77
C PRO A 3 -20.35 11.71 45.18
N ASN A 4 -19.99 10.68 44.43
CA ASN A 4 -18.83 9.84 44.62
C ASN A 4 -17.53 10.65 44.73
N THR A 5 -16.75 10.44 45.79
CA THR A 5 -15.52 11.21 46.06
C THR A 5 -14.49 11.10 44.93
N HIS A 6 -14.40 9.93 44.28
CA HIS A 6 -13.50 9.72 43.15
C HIS A 6 -13.98 10.43 41.88
N LEU A 7 -15.30 10.46 41.63
CA LEU A 7 -15.87 11.19 40.50
C LEU A 7 -15.65 12.71 40.66
N LYS A 8 -15.82 13.25 41.87
CA LYS A 8 -15.50 14.66 42.15
C LYS A 8 -14.02 14.98 41.89
N LYS A 9 -13.11 14.11 42.32
CA LYS A 9 -11.66 14.27 42.06
C LYS A 9 -11.34 14.21 40.56
N LEU A 10 -12.00 13.32 39.82
CA LEU A 10 -11.83 13.20 38.37
C LEU A 10 -12.32 14.44 37.62
N LEU A 11 -13.46 15.00 38.02
CA LEU A 11 -14.04 16.20 37.40
C LEU A 11 -13.16 17.43 37.59
N LYS A 12 -12.48 17.55 38.75
CA LYS A 12 -11.55 18.65 39.04
C LYS A 12 -10.27 18.64 38.20
N ILE A 13 -9.92 17.51 37.58
CA ILE A 13 -8.73 17.45 36.72
C ILE A 13 -9.12 17.96 35.33
N ASP A 14 -8.76 19.19 35.03
CA ASP A 14 -8.88 19.77 33.70
C ASP A 14 -7.48 19.90 33.08
N ILE A 15 -7.29 19.33 31.89
CA ILE A 15 -5.99 19.27 31.21
C ILE A 15 -6.23 19.64 29.76
N SER A 16 -5.70 20.78 29.34
CA SER A 16 -5.71 21.18 27.94
C SER A 16 -4.52 20.57 27.20
N PRO A 17 -4.67 20.16 25.92
CA PRO A 17 -3.54 19.78 25.08
C PRO A 17 -2.55 20.93 24.81
N ASP A 18 -2.95 22.18 25.07
CA ASP A 18 -2.12 23.38 24.89
C ASP A 18 -1.42 23.82 26.19
N SER A 19 -1.67 23.12 27.30
CA SER A 19 -0.99 23.36 28.58
C SER A 19 0.52 23.03 28.50
N SER A 20 1.28 23.53 29.48
CA SER A 20 2.71 23.23 29.56
C SER A 20 2.97 21.73 29.76
N TYR A 21 4.17 21.27 29.41
CA TYR A 21 4.58 19.87 29.60
C TYR A 21 4.37 19.42 31.07
N SER A 22 4.75 20.25 32.04
CA SER A 22 4.61 19.96 33.47
C SER A 22 3.16 19.81 33.89
N ASP A 23 2.26 20.68 33.40
CA ASP A 23 0.85 20.63 33.76
C ASP A 23 0.17 19.37 33.21
N ILE A 24 0.48 19.02 31.96
CA ILE A 24 0.01 17.78 31.34
C ILE A 24 0.52 16.57 32.12
N GLU A 25 1.80 16.53 32.49
CA GLU A 25 2.38 15.42 33.23
C GLU A 25 1.76 15.26 34.64
N VAL A 26 1.57 16.37 35.37
CA VAL A 26 0.91 16.37 36.69
C VAL A 26 -0.53 15.89 36.57
N GLY A 27 -1.28 16.42 35.59
CA GLY A 27 -2.66 16.01 35.34
C GLY A 27 -2.79 14.52 35.01
N LEU A 28 -1.96 14.00 34.10
CA LEU A 28 -1.94 12.57 33.74
C LEU A 28 -1.52 11.68 34.92
N SER A 29 -0.58 12.13 35.75
CA SER A 29 -0.18 11.43 36.97
C SER A 29 -1.34 11.30 37.97
N ASN A 30 -2.11 12.38 38.13
CA ASN A 30 -3.31 12.39 38.96
C ASN A 30 -4.41 11.47 38.41
N LEU A 31 -4.67 11.50 37.10
CA LEU A 31 -5.62 10.59 36.46
C LEU A 31 -5.22 9.12 36.66
N LYS A 32 -3.94 8.79 36.44
CA LYS A 32 -3.41 7.44 36.70
C LYS A 32 -3.67 7.00 38.14
N ARG A 33 -3.42 7.86 39.12
CA ARG A 33 -3.65 7.57 40.55
C ARG A 33 -5.13 7.30 40.83
N ILE A 34 -6.04 8.09 40.26
CA ILE A 34 -7.49 7.89 40.42
C ILE A 34 -7.91 6.55 39.81
N ILE A 35 -7.51 6.27 38.57
CA ILE A 35 -7.87 5.02 37.87
C ILE A 35 -7.41 3.79 38.66
N LYS A 36 -6.20 3.81 39.21
CA LYS A 36 -5.66 2.68 39.99
C LYS A 36 -6.26 2.51 41.39
N SER A 37 -6.85 3.56 41.96
CA SER A 37 -7.34 3.55 43.34
C SER A 37 -8.85 3.34 43.46
N THR A 38 -9.54 3.12 42.33
CA THR A 38 -10.99 2.93 42.31
C THR A 38 -11.36 1.62 41.61
N SER A 39 -12.44 0.99 42.06
CA SER A 39 -13.07 -0.17 41.39
C SER A 39 -14.24 0.24 40.49
N GLN A 40 -14.61 1.52 40.48
CA GLN A 40 -15.80 2.00 39.80
C GLN A 40 -15.54 2.22 38.31
N LYS A 41 -16.25 1.46 37.48
CA LYS A 41 -16.07 1.46 36.02
C LYS A 41 -16.25 2.84 35.39
N GLU A 42 -17.22 3.63 35.85
CA GLU A 42 -17.48 4.97 35.33
C GLU A 42 -16.31 5.93 35.54
N VAL A 43 -15.69 5.89 36.72
CA VAL A 43 -14.53 6.72 37.05
C VAL A 43 -13.32 6.29 36.22
N ILE A 44 -13.12 4.97 36.06
CA ILE A 44 -12.06 4.41 35.22
C ILE A 44 -12.25 4.86 33.77
N ARG A 45 -13.44 4.68 33.19
CA ARG A 45 -13.77 5.10 31.81
C ARG A 45 -13.59 6.60 31.62
N GLY A 46 -14.08 7.42 32.56
CA GLY A 46 -13.91 8.88 32.49
C GLY A 46 -12.44 9.30 32.53
N GLY A 47 -11.62 8.66 33.37
CA GLY A 47 -10.18 8.89 33.42
C GLY A 47 -9.47 8.52 32.13
N ILE A 48 -9.79 7.35 31.56
CA ILE A 48 -9.24 6.89 30.29
C ILE A 48 -9.66 7.80 29.14
N ARG A 49 -10.92 8.24 29.08
CA ARG A 49 -11.43 9.14 28.04
C ARG A 49 -10.66 10.47 28.05
N LYS A 50 -10.41 11.06 29.21
CA LYS A 50 -9.58 12.28 29.33
C LYS A 50 -8.15 12.07 28.83
N MET A 51 -7.52 10.94 29.17
CA MET A 51 -6.20 10.59 28.62
C MET A 51 -6.24 10.37 27.10
N GLY A 52 -7.30 9.74 26.59
CA GLY A 52 -7.52 9.51 25.16
C GLY A 52 -7.68 10.82 24.39
N GLN A 53 -8.42 11.79 24.91
CA GLN A 53 -8.56 13.12 24.29
C GLN A 53 -7.19 13.79 24.07
N LEU A 54 -6.28 13.71 25.05
CA LEU A 54 -4.91 14.20 24.90
C LEU A 54 -4.10 13.39 23.86
N PHE A 55 -4.34 12.08 23.78
CA PHE A 55 -3.72 11.24 22.74
C PHE A 55 -4.19 11.56 21.32
N HIS A 56 -5.44 12.01 21.15
CA HIS A 56 -6.00 12.39 19.86
C HIS A 56 -5.78 13.86 19.50
N ALA A 57 -5.35 14.72 20.44
CA ALA A 57 -5.03 16.12 20.19
C ALA A 57 -3.91 16.34 19.16
N LYS A 58 -3.84 17.53 18.54
CA LYS A 58 -2.79 17.87 17.56
C LYS A 58 -1.39 17.96 18.18
N ASN A 59 -1.29 18.32 19.47
CA ASN A 59 -0.03 18.50 20.15
C ASN A 59 0.73 17.17 20.36
N ARG A 60 1.86 17.02 19.68
CA ARG A 60 2.71 15.81 19.74
C ARG A 60 3.20 15.48 21.15
N ILE A 61 3.51 16.49 21.97
CA ILE A 61 3.98 16.30 23.35
C ILE A 61 2.85 15.71 24.19
N ALA A 62 1.65 16.29 24.10
CA ALA A 62 0.46 15.78 24.76
C ALA A 62 0.17 14.33 24.35
N LYS A 63 0.26 14.01 23.05
CA LYS A 63 0.08 12.64 22.55
C LYS A 63 1.08 11.66 23.19
N SER A 64 2.36 12.00 23.16
CA SER A 64 3.44 11.15 23.68
C SER A 64 3.28 10.88 25.18
N LEU A 65 2.98 11.93 25.96
CA LEU A 65 2.73 11.81 27.39
C LEU A 65 1.46 11.00 27.68
N ALA A 66 0.37 11.26 26.97
CA ALA A 66 -0.87 10.52 27.14
C ALA A 66 -0.65 9.02 26.93
N LEU A 67 0.07 8.62 25.88
CA LEU A 67 0.42 7.22 25.63
C LEU A 67 1.28 6.61 26.76
N LYS A 68 2.31 7.33 27.23
CA LYS A 68 3.17 6.93 28.36
C LYS A 68 2.35 6.61 29.62
N TYR A 69 1.27 7.34 29.88
CA TYR A 69 0.40 7.13 31.05
C TYR A 69 -0.69 6.09 30.80
N LEU A 70 -1.27 6.05 29.60
CA LEU A 70 -2.22 5.02 29.17
C LEU A 70 -1.61 3.62 29.27
N GLU A 71 -0.35 3.46 28.86
CA GLU A 71 0.39 2.20 28.99
C GLU A 71 0.45 1.70 30.44
N LYS A 72 0.63 2.62 31.41
CA LYS A 72 0.71 2.30 32.85
C LYS A 72 -0.62 1.89 33.48
N VAL A 73 -1.74 2.16 32.81
CA VAL A 73 -3.10 1.81 33.24
C VAL A 73 -3.79 0.82 32.30
N SER A 74 -3.09 0.34 31.27
CA SER A 74 -3.61 -0.52 30.20
C SER A 74 -4.48 -1.68 30.71
N LYS A 75 -4.08 -2.33 31.81
CA LYS A 75 -4.85 -3.42 32.45
C LYS A 75 -6.28 -3.03 32.84
N HIS A 76 -6.52 -1.78 33.23
CA HIS A 76 -7.84 -1.28 33.67
C HIS A 76 -8.71 -0.77 32.51
N VAL A 77 -8.19 -0.73 31.28
CA VAL A 77 -8.90 -0.15 30.14
C VAL A 77 -9.92 -1.15 29.60
N GLU A 78 -11.22 -0.83 29.63
CA GLU A 78 -12.26 -1.71 29.05
C GLU A 78 -12.54 -1.40 27.58
N GLU A 79 -12.27 -0.17 27.15
CA GLU A 79 -12.54 0.33 25.80
C GLU A 79 -11.48 1.36 25.40
N VAL A 80 -11.17 1.42 24.11
CA VAL A 80 -10.26 2.39 23.52
C VAL A 80 -10.84 2.95 22.25
N ASP A 81 -10.42 4.16 21.88
CA ASP A 81 -10.67 4.67 20.55
C ASP A 81 -9.81 3.89 19.54
N THR A 82 -10.49 3.21 18.63
CA THR A 82 -9.83 2.43 17.57
C THR A 82 -9.59 3.25 16.30
N ASN A 83 -10.11 4.49 16.23
CA ASN A 83 -9.97 5.38 15.09
C ASN A 83 -8.63 6.14 15.12
N ILE A 84 -7.53 5.39 15.05
CA ILE A 84 -6.16 5.90 14.98
C ILE A 84 -5.61 5.94 13.55
N LEU A 85 -6.43 5.61 12.54
CA LEU A 85 -5.98 5.53 11.14
C LEU A 85 -5.35 6.82 10.64
N HIS A 86 -5.96 7.96 10.97
CA HIS A 86 -5.44 9.28 10.64
C HIS A 86 -4.00 9.51 11.12
N MET A 87 -3.57 8.84 12.20
CA MET A 87 -2.21 8.95 12.73
C MET A 87 -1.18 8.19 11.88
N PHE A 88 -1.56 7.10 11.23
CA PHE A 88 -0.69 6.38 10.29
C PHE A 88 -0.43 7.15 9.01
N TYR A 89 -1.37 8.03 8.61
CA TYR A 89 -1.26 8.90 7.43
C TYR A 89 -0.62 10.26 7.72
N SER A 90 -0.21 10.51 8.97
CA SER A 90 0.52 11.72 9.32
C SER A 90 1.84 11.80 8.58
N THR A 91 2.19 12.99 8.08
CA THR A 91 3.50 13.27 7.47
C THR A 91 4.63 13.24 8.50
N ASP A 92 4.35 13.47 9.80
CA ASP A 92 5.33 13.31 10.89
C ASP A 92 5.54 11.81 11.23
N PRO A 93 6.73 11.24 10.97
CA PRO A 93 7.02 9.83 11.27
C PRO A 93 6.88 9.49 12.76
N ARG A 94 7.08 10.47 13.66
CA ARG A 94 6.94 10.26 15.11
C ARG A 94 5.49 10.01 15.51
N ILE A 95 4.53 10.59 14.77
CA ILE A 95 3.11 10.34 15.01
C ILE A 95 2.73 8.91 14.58
N SER A 96 3.31 8.44 13.46
CA SER A 96 3.17 7.05 13.03
C SER A 96 3.77 6.08 14.07
N ASP A 97 4.95 6.38 14.62
CA ASP A 97 5.54 5.61 15.72
C ASP A 97 4.64 5.56 16.96
N LEU A 98 4.01 6.68 17.34
CA LEU A 98 3.06 6.72 18.45
C LEU A 98 1.82 5.86 18.19
N ALA A 99 1.31 5.85 16.95
CA ALA A 99 0.20 5.00 16.55
C ALA A 99 0.55 3.52 16.65
N VAL A 100 1.71 3.11 16.12
CA VAL A 100 2.20 1.72 16.21
C VAL A 100 2.37 1.27 17.66
N ARG A 101 2.96 2.13 18.52
CA ARG A 101 3.06 1.84 19.96
C ARG A 101 1.69 1.73 20.63
N TYR A 102 0.74 2.60 20.30
CA TYR A 102 -0.61 2.53 20.83
C TYR A 102 -1.27 1.19 20.50
N VAL A 103 -1.14 0.74 19.25
CA VAL A 103 -1.61 -0.59 18.82
C VAL A 103 -0.92 -1.71 19.58
N CYS A 104 0.39 -1.62 19.82
CA CYS A 104 1.11 -2.61 20.62
C CYS A 104 0.52 -2.73 22.04
N VAL A 105 0.34 -1.61 22.72
CA VAL A 105 -0.20 -1.55 24.10
C VAL A 105 -1.64 -2.05 24.17
N PHE A 106 -2.45 -1.71 23.17
CA PHE A 106 -3.90 -1.96 23.15
C PHE A 106 -4.31 -3.04 22.15
N SER A 107 -3.41 -3.93 21.79
CA SER A 107 -3.57 -4.96 20.74
C SER A 107 -4.86 -5.79 20.89
N ARG A 108 -5.29 -6.06 22.14
CA ARG A 108 -6.54 -6.79 22.42
C ARG A 108 -7.80 -6.16 21.80
N PHE A 109 -7.77 -4.85 21.57
CA PHE A 109 -8.87 -4.09 20.96
C PHE A 109 -8.76 -4.02 19.42
N PHE A 110 -7.59 -4.33 18.85
CA PHE A 110 -7.32 -4.31 17.41
C PHE A 110 -7.25 -5.70 16.79
N LYS A 111 -7.51 -6.76 17.57
CA LYS A 111 -7.37 -8.17 17.15
C LYS A 111 -8.13 -8.58 15.87
N ASN A 112 -9.19 -7.85 15.53
CA ASN A 112 -10.00 -8.07 14.32
C ASN A 112 -10.00 -6.85 13.38
N ASN A 113 -9.06 -5.92 13.56
CA ASN A 113 -8.95 -4.73 12.73
C ASN A 113 -7.86 -4.94 11.67
N ASP A 114 -8.26 -5.52 10.54
CA ASP A 114 -7.36 -5.84 9.43
C ASP A 114 -6.69 -4.57 8.85
N ILE A 115 -7.38 -3.43 8.91
CA ILE A 115 -6.86 -2.15 8.42
C ILE A 115 -5.67 -1.70 9.28
N VAL A 116 -5.83 -1.72 10.60
CA VAL A 116 -4.75 -1.39 11.53
C VAL A 116 -3.60 -2.40 11.40
N PHE A 117 -3.91 -3.69 11.27
CA PHE A 117 -2.89 -4.71 11.02
C PHE A 117 -2.09 -4.42 9.75
N TYR A 118 -2.75 -4.09 8.64
CA TYR A 118 -2.10 -3.73 7.38
C TYR A 118 -1.16 -2.52 7.53
N HIS A 119 -1.60 -1.46 8.22
CA HIS A 119 -0.77 -0.28 8.44
C HIS A 119 0.43 -0.57 9.34
N VAL A 120 0.24 -1.35 10.40
CA VAL A 120 1.34 -1.80 11.25
C VAL A 120 2.32 -2.67 10.45
N TYR A 121 1.82 -3.57 9.60
CA TYR A 121 2.67 -4.44 8.78
C TYR A 121 3.54 -3.66 7.77
N ARG A 122 2.94 -2.69 7.07
CA ARG A 122 3.60 -1.88 6.03
C ARG A 122 4.50 -0.77 6.57
N THR A 123 4.32 -0.33 7.81
CA THR A 123 5.09 0.79 8.36
C THR A 123 6.58 0.47 8.48
N LYS A 124 7.42 1.51 8.47
CA LYS A 124 8.86 1.43 8.77
C LYS A 124 9.17 1.73 10.24
N SER A 125 8.15 1.81 11.10
CA SER A 125 8.33 2.09 12.53
C SER A 125 9.24 1.07 13.19
N LYS A 126 10.12 1.53 14.09
CA LYS A 126 10.93 0.66 14.96
C LYS A 126 10.09 -0.21 15.90
N TYR A 127 8.85 0.17 16.18
CA TYR A 127 7.93 -0.57 17.04
C TYR A 127 7.08 -1.60 16.28
N ARG A 128 7.23 -1.69 14.96
CA ARG A 128 6.43 -2.57 14.11
C ARG A 128 6.45 -4.02 14.60
N ARG A 129 7.64 -4.55 14.90
CA ARG A 129 7.82 -5.97 15.23
C ARG A 129 7.01 -6.34 16.47
N ASP A 130 7.16 -5.57 17.54
CA ASP A 130 6.48 -5.79 18.81
C ASP A 130 4.96 -5.65 18.64
N ALA A 131 4.51 -4.65 17.87
CA ALA A 131 3.08 -4.44 17.60
C ALA A 131 2.46 -5.58 16.79
N LEU A 132 3.16 -6.08 15.75
CA LEU A 132 2.70 -7.23 14.98
C LEU A 132 2.62 -8.49 15.85
N GLN A 133 3.66 -8.77 16.63
CA GLN A 133 3.66 -9.92 17.52
C GLN A 133 2.51 -9.83 18.54
N ALA A 134 2.26 -8.65 19.11
CA ALA A 134 1.13 -8.41 20.00
C ALA A 134 -0.21 -8.68 19.29
N LEU A 135 -0.40 -8.21 18.05
CA LEU A 135 -1.63 -8.47 17.28
C LEU A 135 -1.82 -9.95 16.95
N ILE A 136 -0.75 -10.65 16.56
CA ILE A 136 -0.76 -12.09 16.24
C ILE A 136 -1.14 -12.91 17.47
N LEU A 137 -0.61 -12.56 18.66
CA LEU A 137 -0.96 -13.22 19.91
C LEU A 137 -2.45 -13.07 20.26
N GLN A 138 -3.07 -11.94 19.87
CA GLN A 138 -4.48 -11.68 20.12
C GLN A 138 -5.41 -12.31 19.10
N SER A 139 -4.92 -12.65 17.89
CA SER A 139 -5.74 -13.18 16.80
C SER A 139 -5.00 -14.24 15.98
N PRO A 140 -5.44 -15.51 16.05
CA PRO A 140 -4.86 -16.60 15.27
C PRO A 140 -4.85 -16.35 13.75
N ARG A 141 -5.72 -15.47 13.26
CA ARG A 141 -5.84 -15.10 11.83
C ARG A 141 -4.56 -14.48 11.28
N TYR A 142 -3.77 -13.83 12.12
CA TYR A 142 -2.53 -13.18 11.69
C TYR A 142 -1.29 -14.08 11.81
N ARG A 143 -1.41 -15.33 12.27
CA ARG A 143 -0.25 -16.24 12.41
C ARG A 143 0.48 -16.52 11.11
N ALA A 144 -0.21 -16.46 9.97
CA ALA A 144 0.42 -16.63 8.65
C ALA A 144 1.54 -15.60 8.39
N TYR A 145 1.46 -14.43 9.02
CA TYR A 145 2.40 -13.31 8.87
C TYR A 145 3.58 -13.37 9.86
N GLU A 146 3.62 -14.38 10.74
CA GLU A 146 4.69 -14.58 11.71
C GLU A 146 6.02 -14.96 11.05
N LYS A 147 5.99 -15.48 9.81
CA LYS A 147 7.20 -15.87 9.06
C LYS A 147 7.83 -14.71 8.26
N ASP A 148 7.11 -13.61 8.10
CA ASP A 148 7.51 -12.48 7.25
C ASP A 148 8.35 -11.41 7.97
N PHE A 149 8.82 -11.69 9.20
CA PHE A 149 9.61 -10.75 10.01
C PHE A 149 10.99 -10.36 9.41
N GLY A 150 11.32 -10.76 8.18
CA GLY A 150 12.62 -10.48 7.55
C GLY A 150 12.65 -10.26 6.04
N VAL A 151 11.54 -10.37 5.30
CA VAL A 151 11.58 -10.30 3.82
C VAL A 151 10.65 -9.22 3.30
N GLY A 152 11.24 -8.17 2.72
CA GLY A 152 10.54 -7.06 2.10
C GLY A 152 10.05 -7.38 0.68
N ASP A 153 9.17 -8.37 0.53
CA ASP A 153 8.42 -8.58 -0.71
C ASP A 153 6.95 -8.88 -0.36
N LEU A 154 6.04 -8.16 -1.03
CA LEU A 154 4.67 -7.95 -0.56
C LEU A 154 3.66 -8.34 -1.65
N ASP A 155 3.56 -9.63 -1.92
CA ASP A 155 2.48 -10.29 -2.69
C ASP A 155 1.35 -10.71 -1.73
N LEU A 156 0.62 -9.74 -1.18
CA LEU A 156 -0.28 -9.98 -0.04
C LEU A 156 -1.68 -9.34 -0.16
N PHE A 157 -2.24 -9.31 -1.38
CA PHE A 157 -3.57 -8.74 -1.63
C PHE A 157 -4.67 -9.76 -1.97
N GLU A 158 -4.45 -11.07 -1.78
CA GLU A 158 -5.52 -12.04 -2.05
C GLU A 158 -6.57 -12.17 -0.92
N ASN A 159 -6.27 -11.78 0.32
CA ASN A 159 -7.13 -12.09 1.47
C ASN A 159 -7.85 -10.90 2.15
N VAL A 160 -7.58 -9.65 1.80
CA VAL A 160 -8.27 -8.45 2.36
C VAL A 160 -9.66 -8.22 1.71
N ARG A 161 -10.19 -9.22 1.00
CA ARG A 161 -11.35 -9.07 0.10
C ARG A 161 -12.73 -9.11 0.78
N ARG A 162 -12.86 -9.00 2.10
CA ARG A 162 -14.17 -9.11 2.76
C ARG A 162 -14.33 -8.11 3.91
N ASN A 163 -15.09 -7.04 3.65
CA ASN A 163 -15.62 -6.01 4.56
C ASN A 163 -14.56 -4.92 4.89
N ALA A 164 -14.72 -3.62 4.65
CA ALA A 164 -15.88 -2.76 4.64
C ALA A 164 -15.64 -1.56 3.69
N PRO A 165 -16.48 -1.38 2.65
CA PRO A 165 -16.24 -0.35 1.65
C PRO A 165 -16.65 1.09 1.95
N GLU A 166 -17.64 1.26 2.80
CA GLU A 166 -18.51 2.43 2.78
C GLU A 166 -17.90 3.66 3.50
N GLU A 167 -16.95 3.46 4.40
CA GLU A 167 -16.26 4.56 5.09
C GLU A 167 -15.14 5.20 4.27
N TYR A 168 -14.62 4.52 3.24
CA TYR A 168 -13.39 4.94 2.54
C TYR A 168 -13.61 6.00 1.46
N PHE A 169 -14.82 6.15 0.93
CA PHE A 169 -15.05 6.91 -0.30
C PHE A 169 -16.12 8.00 -0.21
N GLY A 170 -16.79 8.15 0.93
CA GLY A 170 -17.85 9.16 1.14
C GLY A 170 -17.40 10.63 1.06
N ARG A 171 -16.10 10.91 0.82
CA ARG A 171 -15.56 12.28 0.67
C ARG A 171 -14.87 12.56 -0.67
N LEU A 172 -14.72 11.57 -1.55
CA LEU A 172 -14.07 11.78 -2.84
C LEU A 172 -15.11 12.17 -3.90
N ALA A 173 -14.84 13.26 -4.60
CA ALA A 173 -15.66 13.68 -5.74
C ALA A 173 -15.69 12.55 -6.79
N LEU A 174 -16.85 12.31 -7.38
CA LEU A 174 -17.10 11.28 -8.38
C LEU A 174 -15.98 11.14 -9.45
N PRO A 175 -15.44 12.23 -10.05
CA PRO A 175 -14.36 12.09 -11.02
C PRO A 175 -13.08 11.46 -10.46
N LYS A 176 -12.74 11.70 -9.18
CA LYS A 176 -11.57 11.07 -8.54
C LYS A 176 -11.79 9.57 -8.31
N LEU A 177 -13.03 9.15 -8.04
CA LEU A 177 -13.38 7.74 -7.89
C LEU A 177 -13.32 7.00 -9.23
N VAL A 178 -13.75 7.66 -10.31
CA VAL A 178 -13.66 7.14 -11.68
C VAL A 178 -12.19 7.04 -12.12
N GLU A 179 -11.38 8.06 -11.84
CA GLU A 179 -9.94 8.03 -12.10
C GLU A 179 -9.22 6.91 -11.33
N LEU A 180 -9.50 6.76 -10.04
CA LEU A 180 -8.99 5.64 -9.22
C LEU A 180 -9.43 4.29 -9.78
N SER A 181 -10.67 4.17 -10.24
CA SER A 181 -11.19 2.93 -10.85
C SER A 181 -10.52 2.61 -12.17
N SER A 182 -10.05 3.62 -12.92
CA SER A 182 -9.22 3.43 -14.12
C SER A 182 -7.85 2.83 -13.79
N MET A 183 -7.27 3.19 -12.64
CA MET A 183 -5.97 2.68 -12.18
C MET A 183 -6.10 1.30 -11.52
N TYR A 184 -7.23 1.06 -10.86
CA TYR A 184 -7.50 -0.17 -10.10
C TYR A 184 -8.86 -0.75 -10.51
N PRO A 185 -8.92 -1.58 -11.58
CA PRO A 185 -10.17 -2.09 -12.14
C PRO A 185 -11.06 -2.89 -11.16
N CYS A 186 -10.46 -3.44 -10.10
CA CYS A 186 -11.20 -4.09 -9.03
C CYS A 186 -12.19 -3.15 -8.31
N LEU A 187 -11.92 -1.84 -8.33
CA LEU A 187 -12.76 -0.82 -7.71
C LEU A 187 -14.06 -0.56 -8.48
N VAL A 188 -14.13 -0.88 -9.77
CA VAL A 188 -15.35 -0.73 -10.58
C VAL A 188 -16.51 -1.53 -9.99
N ARG A 189 -16.26 -2.81 -9.66
CA ARG A 189 -17.26 -3.69 -9.02
C ARG A 189 -17.59 -3.23 -7.61
N TYR A 190 -16.60 -2.70 -6.91
CA TYR A 190 -16.71 -2.25 -5.53
C TYR A 190 -17.58 -0.99 -5.40
N PHE A 191 -17.41 0.00 -6.28
CA PHE A 191 -18.24 1.20 -6.34
C PHE A 191 -19.61 0.99 -6.97
N LYS A 192 -19.89 -0.23 -7.45
CA LYS A 192 -21.09 -0.55 -8.22
C LYS A 192 -21.24 0.37 -9.44
N PHE A 193 -20.13 0.84 -10.02
CA PHE A 193 -20.18 1.59 -11.26
C PHE A 193 -20.69 0.68 -12.37
N THR A 194 -21.81 1.06 -12.97
CA THR A 194 -22.39 0.31 -14.07
C THR A 194 -21.59 0.55 -15.34
N ARG A 195 -21.61 -0.43 -16.25
CA ARG A 195 -20.95 -0.29 -17.56
C ARG A 195 -21.49 0.92 -18.33
N LYS A 196 -22.80 1.19 -18.21
CA LYS A 196 -23.47 2.37 -18.78
C LYS A 196 -22.92 3.67 -18.20
N PHE A 197 -22.85 3.78 -16.87
CA PHE A 197 -22.32 4.96 -16.19
C PHE A 197 -20.85 5.24 -16.58
N LEU A 198 -19.99 4.22 -16.60
CA LEU A 198 -18.60 4.40 -17.01
C LEU A 198 -18.46 4.72 -18.50
N GLY A 199 -19.38 4.25 -19.35
CA GLY A 199 -19.46 4.65 -20.75
C GLY A 199 -19.80 6.14 -20.89
N GLU A 200 -20.78 6.63 -20.14
CA GLU A 200 -21.15 8.05 -20.10
C GLU A 200 -20.00 8.93 -19.54
N GLU A 201 -19.20 8.42 -18.61
CA GLU A 201 -18.01 9.12 -18.12
C GLU A 201 -16.84 9.09 -19.12
N LEU A 202 -16.74 8.06 -19.98
CA LEU A 202 -15.73 7.95 -21.04
C LEU A 202 -15.94 9.00 -22.15
N GLU A 203 -17.19 9.43 -22.39
CA GLU A 203 -17.52 10.45 -23.39
C GLU A 203 -17.14 11.88 -22.94
N LYS A 204 -16.93 12.09 -21.63
CA LYS A 204 -16.56 13.40 -21.05
C LYS A 204 -15.06 13.67 -21.15
N ARG A 205 -14.59 13.86 -22.39
CA ARG A 205 -13.15 14.00 -22.71
C ARG A 205 -12.45 15.15 -22.00
N ASP A 206 -13.19 16.19 -21.66
CA ASP A 206 -12.67 17.42 -21.04
C ASP A 206 -12.44 17.25 -19.53
N ARG A 207 -13.00 16.18 -18.95
CA ARG A 207 -13.02 15.93 -17.50
C ARG A 207 -11.85 15.06 -17.04
N TYR A 208 -11.25 14.28 -17.94
CA TYR A 208 -10.26 13.27 -17.62
C TYR A 208 -9.06 13.38 -18.56
N SER A 209 -7.87 13.04 -18.06
CA SER A 209 -6.70 12.92 -18.92
C SER A 209 -6.86 11.76 -19.91
N GLN A 210 -6.21 11.85 -21.08
CA GLN A 210 -6.30 10.79 -22.10
C GLN A 210 -5.89 9.41 -21.58
N GLY A 211 -4.91 9.34 -20.66
CA GLY A 211 -4.50 8.07 -20.05
C GLY A 211 -5.61 7.43 -19.18
N VAL A 212 -6.43 8.23 -18.51
CA VAL A 212 -7.59 7.76 -17.73
C VAL A 212 -8.69 7.26 -18.66
N LEU A 213 -8.98 8.01 -19.72
CA LEU A 213 -9.97 7.62 -20.74
C LEU A 213 -9.58 6.31 -21.42
N HIS A 214 -8.32 6.16 -21.84
CA HIS A 214 -7.82 4.92 -22.44
C HIS A 214 -7.99 3.71 -21.51
N ARG A 215 -7.60 3.84 -20.24
CA ARG A 215 -7.76 2.78 -19.24
C ARG A 215 -9.22 2.42 -18.99
N LEU A 216 -10.12 3.42 -18.93
CA LEU A 216 -11.55 3.19 -18.81
C LEU A 216 -12.11 2.48 -20.05
N GLY A 217 -11.68 2.86 -21.25
CA GLY A 217 -12.01 2.19 -22.51
C GLY A 217 -11.62 0.71 -22.51
N LYS A 218 -10.43 0.38 -22.00
CA LYS A 218 -9.94 -1.00 -21.82
C LYS A 218 -10.76 -1.79 -20.80
N ILE A 219 -11.16 -1.17 -19.69
CA ILE A 219 -12.05 -1.78 -18.66
C ILE A 219 -13.42 -2.10 -19.23
N LEU A 220 -13.96 -1.22 -20.09
CA LEU A 220 -15.28 -1.40 -20.69
C LEU A 220 -15.25 -2.29 -21.93
N GLY A 221 -14.06 -2.67 -22.41
CA GLY A 221 -13.88 -3.47 -23.63
C GLY A 221 -14.42 -2.76 -24.88
N VAL A 222 -14.43 -1.42 -24.87
CA VAL A 222 -14.94 -0.57 -25.96
C VAL A 222 -13.83 -0.25 -26.97
N GLU A 223 -12.56 -0.38 -26.57
CA GLU A 223 -11.46 -0.32 -27.53
C GLU A 223 -11.36 -1.61 -28.34
N GLU A 224 -11.73 -1.51 -29.62
CA GLU A 224 -11.19 -2.39 -30.66
C GLU A 224 -9.66 -2.37 -30.55
N ARG A 225 -9.08 -3.57 -30.47
CA ARG A 225 -7.63 -3.82 -30.33
C ARG A 225 -6.80 -2.90 -31.24
N ARG A 226 -6.30 -1.80 -30.68
CA ARG A 226 -5.11 -1.13 -31.19
C ARG A 226 -3.95 -1.62 -30.33
N GLU A 227 -3.05 -2.39 -30.92
CA GLU A 227 -1.83 -2.87 -30.28
C GLU A 227 -0.97 -1.65 -29.93
N THR A 228 -0.99 -1.22 -28.67
CA THR A 228 -0.17 -0.09 -28.22
C THR A 228 1.29 -0.55 -28.06
N MET A 229 2.25 0.39 -28.11
CA MET A 229 3.67 0.08 -27.85
C MET A 229 3.88 -0.50 -26.44
N TRP A 230 3.02 -0.16 -25.48
CA TRP A 230 3.05 -0.75 -24.14
C TRP A 230 2.59 -2.21 -24.17
N ASP A 231 1.54 -2.53 -24.90
CA ASP A 231 1.11 -3.92 -25.09
C ASP A 231 2.20 -4.73 -25.83
N GLU A 232 2.85 -4.16 -26.85
CA GLU A 232 4.03 -4.79 -27.48
C GLU A 232 5.17 -5.01 -26.48
N PHE A 233 5.45 -4.04 -25.61
CA PHE A 233 6.48 -4.16 -24.57
C PHE A 233 6.13 -5.26 -23.55
N LEU A 234 4.89 -5.34 -23.09
CA LEU A 234 4.43 -6.41 -22.19
C LEU A 234 4.54 -7.79 -22.85
N VAL A 235 4.20 -7.89 -24.13
CA VAL A 235 4.37 -9.12 -24.92
C VAL A 235 5.86 -9.48 -25.04
N CYS A 236 6.74 -8.49 -25.22
CA CYS A 236 8.20 -8.69 -25.20
C CYS A 236 8.68 -9.24 -23.84
N LEU A 237 8.16 -8.73 -22.71
CA LEU A 237 8.49 -9.26 -21.38
C LEU A 237 8.09 -10.74 -21.23
N ALA A 238 6.91 -11.09 -21.74
CA ALA A 238 6.43 -12.48 -21.74
C ALA A 238 7.32 -13.38 -22.60
N TRP A 239 7.72 -12.93 -23.79
CA TRP A 239 8.64 -13.67 -24.65
C TRP A 239 10.01 -13.86 -24.03
N MET A 240 10.54 -12.81 -23.38
CA MET A 240 11.83 -12.87 -22.67
C MET A 240 11.79 -13.92 -21.55
N LYS A 241 10.70 -13.95 -20.75
CA LYS A 241 10.48 -14.95 -19.70
C LYS A 241 10.49 -16.38 -20.22
N HIS A 242 9.97 -16.59 -21.43
CA HIS A 242 9.89 -17.90 -22.07
C HIS A 242 11.07 -18.21 -23.01
N GLY A 243 12.14 -17.42 -22.94
CA GLY A 243 13.36 -17.66 -23.72
C GLY A 243 13.22 -17.44 -25.23
N ARG A 244 12.14 -16.79 -25.69
CA ARG A 244 11.95 -16.36 -27.08
C ARG A 244 12.72 -15.06 -27.33
N PHE A 245 14.04 -15.16 -27.22
CA PHE A 245 14.93 -14.00 -27.25
C PHE A 245 14.95 -13.30 -28.62
N ASP A 246 14.75 -14.05 -29.71
CA ASP A 246 14.72 -13.52 -31.08
C ASP A 246 13.57 -12.51 -31.25
N LYS A 247 12.38 -12.85 -30.74
CA LYS A 247 11.21 -11.97 -30.82
C LYS A 247 11.33 -10.79 -29.87
N SER A 248 11.95 -11.01 -28.71
CA SER A 248 12.18 -9.98 -27.69
C SER A 248 13.16 -8.91 -28.18
N ILE A 249 14.27 -9.31 -28.81
CA ILE A 249 15.24 -8.39 -29.40
C ILE A 249 14.57 -7.50 -30.45
N ARG A 250 13.77 -8.08 -31.36
CA ARG A 250 13.08 -7.31 -32.42
C ARG A 250 12.15 -6.24 -31.85
N VAL A 251 11.53 -6.47 -30.70
CA VAL A 251 10.69 -5.45 -30.04
C VAL A 251 11.57 -4.39 -29.37
N LEU A 252 12.62 -4.79 -28.64
CA LEU A 252 13.53 -3.83 -28.00
C LEU A 252 14.28 -2.94 -29.00
N GLU A 253 14.72 -3.48 -30.14
CA GLU A 253 15.36 -2.71 -31.21
C GLU A 253 14.42 -1.66 -31.81
N ARG A 254 13.14 -2.03 -31.99
CA ARG A 254 12.09 -1.09 -32.41
C ARG A 254 11.87 -0.01 -31.36
N LEU A 255 11.85 -0.36 -30.07
CA LEU A 255 11.72 0.60 -28.97
C LEU A 255 12.92 1.56 -28.88
N CYS A 256 14.14 1.10 -29.14
CA CYS A 256 15.32 1.97 -29.18
C CYS A 256 15.27 3.02 -30.31
N SER A 257 14.53 2.74 -31.39
CA SER A 257 14.35 3.68 -32.50
C SER A 257 13.37 4.82 -32.21
N LEU A 258 12.64 4.76 -31.08
CA LEU A 258 11.71 5.79 -30.65
C LEU A 258 12.43 6.97 -29.96
N GLU A 259 11.76 8.11 -29.86
CA GLU A 259 12.19 9.29 -29.09
C GLU A 259 11.95 9.09 -27.59
N ILE A 260 12.60 8.07 -26.99
CA ILE A 260 12.60 7.82 -25.54
C ILE A 260 13.93 8.26 -24.91
N SER A 261 13.91 8.46 -23.58
CA SER A 261 15.11 8.79 -22.80
C SER A 261 16.33 7.92 -23.13
N LYS A 262 17.51 8.56 -23.15
CA LYS A 262 18.80 7.92 -23.48
C LYS A 262 19.12 6.77 -22.52
N GLU A 263 18.73 6.90 -21.26
CA GLU A 263 18.94 5.92 -20.21
C GLU A 263 18.13 4.63 -20.45
N TYR A 264 16.88 4.75 -20.91
CA TYR A 264 16.08 3.57 -21.28
C TYR A 264 16.62 2.88 -22.53
N LYS A 265 17.11 3.64 -23.51
CA LYS A 265 17.81 3.06 -24.68
C LYS A 265 19.04 2.25 -24.25
N ILE A 266 19.86 2.79 -23.36
CA ILE A 266 21.02 2.09 -22.80
C ILE A 266 20.59 0.77 -22.13
N ILE A 267 19.54 0.80 -21.31
CA ILE A 267 19.01 -0.41 -20.65
C ILE A 267 18.57 -1.44 -21.69
N PHE A 268 17.79 -1.04 -22.69
CA PHE A 268 17.30 -1.93 -23.74
C PHE A 268 18.46 -2.53 -24.55
N GLU A 269 19.45 -1.73 -24.94
CA GLU A 269 20.66 -2.21 -25.63
C GLU A 269 21.45 -3.23 -24.82
N VAL A 270 21.59 -3.03 -23.49
CA VAL A 270 22.23 -4.02 -22.62
C VAL A 270 21.52 -5.36 -22.70
N PHE A 271 20.18 -5.37 -22.73
CA PHE A 271 19.40 -6.60 -22.82
C PHE A 271 19.38 -7.20 -24.21
N ILE A 272 19.36 -6.39 -25.26
CA ILE A 272 19.56 -6.85 -26.64
C ILE A 272 20.89 -7.61 -26.72
N ARG A 273 22.01 -7.00 -26.30
CA ARG A 273 23.34 -7.66 -26.34
C ARG A 273 23.37 -8.95 -25.52
N LYS A 274 22.77 -8.98 -24.32
CA LYS A 274 22.70 -10.19 -23.47
C LYS A 274 21.90 -11.31 -24.13
N MET A 275 20.82 -10.98 -24.80
CA MET A 275 19.96 -11.93 -25.50
C MET A 275 20.58 -12.40 -26.82
N SER A 276 21.18 -11.52 -27.61
CA SER A 276 21.87 -11.88 -28.86
C SER A 276 23.00 -12.87 -28.60
N ARG A 277 23.81 -12.66 -27.55
CA ARG A 277 24.86 -13.62 -27.13
C ARG A 277 24.33 -15.02 -26.80
N ARG A 278 23.04 -15.17 -26.50
CA ARG A 278 22.38 -16.48 -26.29
C ARG A 278 21.81 -17.06 -27.59
N LEU A 279 21.53 -16.21 -28.57
CA LEU A 279 20.99 -16.59 -29.87
C LEU A 279 22.06 -16.85 -30.92
N ASP A 280 23.29 -16.34 -30.77
CA ASP A 280 24.42 -16.59 -31.69
C ASP A 280 24.88 -18.07 -31.76
N SER A 281 23.99 -19.01 -31.42
CA SER A 281 24.05 -20.42 -31.80
C SER A 281 23.03 -20.84 -32.88
N ARG A 282 22.07 -19.99 -33.30
CA ARG A 282 21.11 -20.31 -34.37
C ARG A 282 20.62 -19.09 -35.15
N ASP A 283 20.67 -19.25 -36.47
CA ASP A 283 20.54 -18.33 -37.59
C ASP A 283 19.50 -17.21 -37.59
N GLY A 284 19.78 -16.26 -38.48
CA GLY A 284 19.01 -15.06 -38.75
C GLY A 284 17.80 -15.29 -39.66
N THR A 285 16.78 -14.45 -39.48
CA THR A 285 15.71 -14.24 -40.47
C THR A 285 15.06 -12.88 -40.27
N ALA A 286 15.23 -12.02 -41.28
CA ALA A 286 14.51 -10.78 -41.54
C ALA A 286 13.16 -11.07 -42.22
N ARG A 287 12.16 -10.18 -42.36
CA ARG A 287 11.66 -8.97 -41.70
C ARG A 287 10.29 -8.73 -42.38
N LYS A 288 9.22 -8.43 -41.62
CA LYS A 288 8.09 -7.62 -42.12
C LYS A 288 7.85 -6.53 -41.09
N ARG A 289 7.95 -5.26 -41.50
CA ARG A 289 7.68 -4.10 -40.65
C ARG A 289 6.20 -3.78 -40.78
N ALA A 290 5.45 -3.95 -39.70
CA ALA A 290 4.17 -3.27 -39.54
C ALA A 290 4.46 -1.79 -39.29
N GLN A 291 3.73 -0.92 -39.98
CA GLN A 291 3.76 0.52 -39.77
C GLN A 291 2.84 0.80 -38.58
N ILE A 292 3.41 1.26 -37.47
CA ILE A 292 2.70 1.43 -36.19
C ILE A 292 2.76 2.89 -35.79
N THR A 293 1.62 3.38 -35.30
CA THR A 293 1.43 4.74 -34.81
C THR A 293 2.10 4.91 -33.45
N ILE A 294 2.95 5.93 -33.31
CA ILE A 294 3.70 6.23 -32.10
C ILE A 294 2.76 6.86 -31.07
N SER A 295 2.66 6.29 -29.86
CA SER A 295 1.89 6.87 -28.76
C SER A 295 2.80 7.65 -27.80
N SER A 296 2.45 8.90 -27.53
CA SER A 296 3.08 9.75 -26.50
C SER A 296 2.89 9.23 -25.06
N SER A 297 2.01 8.23 -24.84
CA SER A 297 1.77 7.63 -23.53
C SER A 297 2.88 6.68 -23.06
N PHE A 298 3.67 6.12 -23.98
CA PHE A 298 4.64 5.08 -23.66
C PHE A 298 5.79 5.60 -22.78
N GLU A 299 6.29 6.81 -23.05
CA GLU A 299 7.33 7.42 -22.24
C GLU A 299 6.83 7.79 -20.84
N ILE A 300 5.59 8.29 -20.72
CA ILE A 300 4.97 8.62 -19.43
C ILE A 300 4.84 7.37 -18.56
N GLU A 301 4.48 6.23 -19.15
CA GLU A 301 4.35 4.95 -18.46
C GLU A 301 5.71 4.39 -18.02
N LEU A 302 6.75 4.52 -18.84
CA LEU A 302 8.12 4.19 -18.45
C LEU A 302 8.65 5.11 -17.35
N CYS A 303 8.38 6.41 -17.39
CA CYS A 303 8.72 7.37 -16.34
C CYS A 303 8.04 7.06 -14.99
N GLY A 304 6.88 6.38 -15.02
CA GLY A 304 6.23 5.84 -13.82
C GLY A 304 7.01 4.69 -13.15
N LEU A 305 7.99 4.10 -13.84
CA LEU A 305 8.93 3.12 -13.29
C LEU A 305 10.31 3.74 -13.16
N SER A 306 11.00 3.53 -12.03
CA SER A 306 12.40 3.96 -11.96
C SER A 306 13.26 3.16 -12.95
N GLN A 307 14.30 3.77 -13.53
CA GLN A 307 15.28 3.10 -14.40
C GLN A 307 15.83 1.81 -13.77
N ASN A 308 16.10 1.86 -12.45
CA ASN A 308 16.53 0.71 -11.66
C ASN A 308 15.46 -0.40 -11.60
N SER A 309 14.17 -0.04 -11.54
CA SER A 309 13.05 -0.99 -11.56
C SER A 309 12.95 -1.68 -12.91
N VAL A 310 13.03 -0.92 -14.02
CA VAL A 310 12.98 -1.46 -15.38
C VAL A 310 14.16 -2.41 -15.63
N TYR A 311 15.37 -2.02 -15.23
CA TYR A 311 16.56 -2.86 -15.34
C TYR A 311 16.41 -4.17 -14.54
N LYS A 312 15.97 -4.10 -13.27
CA LYS A 312 15.77 -5.29 -12.43
C LYS A 312 14.70 -6.23 -13.00
N MET A 313 13.62 -5.68 -13.54
CA MET A 313 12.55 -6.45 -14.17
C MET A 313 13.06 -7.23 -15.37
N LEU A 314 13.70 -6.54 -16.33
CA LEU A 314 14.29 -7.18 -17.51
C LEU A 314 15.36 -8.20 -17.12
N PHE A 315 16.16 -7.93 -16.09
CA PHE A 315 17.18 -8.86 -15.61
C PHE A 315 16.60 -10.16 -15.06
N ARG A 316 15.52 -10.05 -14.28
CA ARG A 316 14.81 -11.21 -13.74
C ARG A 316 14.23 -12.07 -14.87
N LEU A 317 13.51 -11.43 -15.80
CA LEU A 317 12.88 -12.14 -16.92
C LEU A 317 13.90 -12.78 -17.86
N PHE A 318 15.03 -12.11 -18.10
CA PHE A 318 16.14 -12.70 -18.85
C PHE A 318 16.70 -13.95 -18.16
N LYS A 319 16.93 -13.90 -16.83
CA LYS A 319 17.39 -15.07 -16.07
C LYS A 319 16.39 -16.23 -16.14
N ASP A 320 15.11 -15.94 -16.03
CA ASP A 320 14.04 -16.95 -16.12
C ASP A 320 13.99 -17.55 -17.53
N GLY A 321 14.12 -16.72 -18.56
CA GLY A 321 14.23 -17.17 -19.96
C GLY A 321 15.43 -18.07 -20.20
N VAL A 322 16.60 -17.74 -19.65
CA VAL A 322 17.80 -18.57 -19.77
C VAL A 322 17.58 -19.94 -19.12
N LYS A 323 17.06 -19.97 -17.89
CA LYS A 323 16.70 -21.23 -17.20
C LYS A 323 15.70 -22.06 -18.02
N TYR A 324 14.72 -21.41 -18.63
CA TYR A 324 13.73 -22.08 -19.45
C TYR A 324 14.36 -22.74 -20.69
N VAL A 325 15.24 -22.03 -21.41
CA VAL A 325 15.99 -22.57 -22.56
C VAL A 325 16.89 -23.74 -22.13
N ASP A 326 17.64 -23.59 -21.03
CA ASP A 326 18.54 -24.61 -20.52
C ASP A 326 17.79 -25.87 -20.03
N SER A 327 16.58 -25.71 -19.46
CA SER A 327 15.75 -26.83 -19.05
C SER A 327 15.16 -27.62 -20.22
N LYS A 328 14.83 -26.94 -21.32
CA LYS A 328 14.34 -27.57 -22.56
C LYS A 328 15.44 -28.31 -23.30
N SER A 329 16.66 -27.75 -23.36
CA SER A 329 17.79 -28.40 -24.02
C SER A 329 18.24 -29.67 -23.28
N ARG A 330 18.17 -29.69 -21.94
CA ARG A 330 18.41 -30.91 -21.14
C ARG A 330 17.36 -32.00 -21.37
N LYS A 331 16.08 -31.64 -21.48
CA LYS A 331 15.01 -32.61 -21.81
C LYS A 331 15.15 -33.19 -23.22
N ALA A 332 15.66 -32.41 -24.18
CA ALA A 332 15.88 -32.86 -25.56
C ALA A 332 17.15 -33.72 -25.76
N LYS A 333 18.05 -33.80 -24.77
CA LYS A 333 19.25 -34.66 -24.81
C LYS A 333 19.09 -36.00 -24.09
N ASN A 334 18.01 -36.16 -23.32
CA ASN A 334 17.69 -37.37 -22.56
C ASN A 334 16.55 -38.19 -23.21
N VAL A 335 16.31 -37.95 -24.50
CA VAL A 335 15.49 -38.74 -25.42
C VAL A 335 16.41 -39.15 -26.55
#